data_AF-A0A962JNR1-F1
#
_entry.id   AF-A0A962JNR1-F1
#
_cell.length_a   1.000
_cell.length_b   1.000
_cell.length_c   1.000
_cell.angle_alpha   90.00
_cell.angle_beta   90.00
_cell.angle_gamma   90.00
#
_symmetry.space_group_name_H-M   'P 1'
#
loop_
_entity.id
_entity.type
_entity.pdbx_description
1 polymer ?
#
loop_
_entity_poly.entity_id
_entity_poly.type
_entity_poly.pdbx_seq_one_letter_code
_entity_poly.pdbx_strand_id
1 'polypeptide(L)'
;AEIEIIGIRPGEKLHEMLISEDEARHTIELDKMFVVQPAEATWFGYSWQNKGSEIKEGFSYSSDNNTEWLDVEGIKKYIAPFEELFAQGKLEG
;
A
#
# COMPACT_ATOMS: atom_id res chain seq x y z
N ALA A 1 -12.23 -6.57 -26.99
CA ALA A 1 -12.81 -5.39 -26.32
C ALA A 1 -12.07 -4.16 -26.84
N GLU A 2 -12.77 -3.05 -26.98
CA GLU A 2 -12.18 -1.74 -27.33
C GLU A 2 -12.03 -0.93 -26.05
N ILE A 3 -10.92 -0.19 -25.91
CA ILE A 3 -10.64 0.63 -24.72
C ILE A 3 -10.98 2.09 -25.07
N GLU A 4 -11.88 2.70 -24.30
CA GLU A 4 -12.20 4.12 -24.37
C GLU A 4 -11.51 4.90 -23.24
N ILE A 5 -10.79 5.97 -23.57
CA ILE A 5 -10.06 6.79 -22.60
C ILE A 5 -10.89 8.02 -22.26
N ILE A 6 -11.49 8.02 -21.06
CA ILE A 6 -12.40 9.11 -20.60
C ILE A 6 -11.70 10.17 -19.73
N GLY A 7 -10.44 9.97 -19.36
CA GLY A 7 -9.68 10.87 -18.48
C GLY A 7 -9.92 10.65 -16.99
N ILE A 8 -9.38 11.54 -16.15
CA ILE A 8 -9.47 11.49 -14.68
C ILE A 8 -10.83 12.00 -14.20
N ARG A 9 -11.44 11.33 -13.22
CA ARG A 9 -12.71 11.76 -12.62
C ARG A 9 -12.49 12.69 -11.43
N PRO A 10 -13.48 13.53 -11.07
CA PRO A 10 -13.40 14.39 -9.89
C PRO A 10 -13.12 13.58 -8.62
N GLY A 11 -12.06 13.95 -7.89
CA GLY A 11 -11.67 13.31 -6.63
C GLY A 11 -10.71 12.12 -6.78
N GLU A 12 -10.39 11.68 -8.00
CA GLU A 12 -9.38 10.64 -8.22
C GLU A 12 -7.96 11.23 -8.21
N LYS A 13 -7.02 10.44 -7.68
CA LYS A 13 -5.58 10.69 -7.79
C LYS A 13 -4.96 9.74 -8.81
N LEU A 14 -3.86 10.14 -9.45
CA LEU A 14 -3.09 9.25 -10.33
C LEU A 14 -2.30 8.21 -9.55
N HIS A 15 -1.81 8.58 -8.36
CA HIS A 15 -1.05 7.73 -7.47
C HIS A 15 -1.58 7.88 -6.05
N GLU A 16 -1.66 6.76 -5.33
CA GLU A 16 -2.06 6.74 -3.93
C GLU A 16 -0.82 6.66 -3.05
N MET A 17 -0.92 7.25 -1.86
CA MET A 17 0.18 7.32 -0.90
C MET A 17 -0.25 6.63 0.39
N LEU A 18 0.61 5.75 0.91
CA LEU A 18 0.40 5.06 2.17
C LEU A 18 1.20 5.69 3.31
N ILE A 19 2.40 6.22 3.02
CA ILE A 19 3.27 6.88 4.00
C ILE A 19 3.84 8.14 3.36
N SER A 20 3.50 9.29 3.93
CA SER A 20 4.07 10.58 3.54
C SER A 20 5.49 10.77 4.07
N GLU A 21 6.22 11.73 3.50
CA GLU A 21 7.56 12.09 3.97
C GLU A 21 7.58 12.53 5.44
N ASP A 22 6.51 13.18 5.90
CA ASP A 22 6.37 13.61 7.30
C ASP A 22 6.24 12.41 8.24
N GLU A 23 5.38 11.45 7.88
CA GLU A 23 5.17 10.20 8.62
C GLU A 23 6.39 9.29 8.59
N ALA A 24 7.15 9.29 7.48
CA ALA A 24 8.35 8.49 7.32
C ALA A 24 9.40 8.77 8.42
N ARG A 25 9.47 10.01 8.93
CA ARG A 25 10.40 10.41 10.01
C ARG A 25 10.17 9.67 11.33
N HIS A 26 8.98 9.11 11.54
CA HIS A 26 8.65 8.32 12.72
C HIS A 26 8.31 6.87 12.38
N THR A 27 8.63 6.44 11.16
CA THR A 27 8.32 5.09 10.68
C THR A 27 9.54 4.18 10.76
N ILE A 28 9.31 2.94 11.16
CA ILE A 28 10.31 1.87 11.16
C ILE A 28 9.98 0.86 10.06
N GLU A 29 10.97 0.49 9.26
CA GLU A 29 10.88 -0.58 8.26
C GLU A 29 11.19 -1.94 8.90
N LEU A 30 10.32 -2.92 8.66
CA LEU A 30 10.49 -4.33 8.98
C LEU A 30 10.44 -5.13 7.67
N ASP A 31 10.85 -6.41 7.73
CA ASP A 31 10.95 -7.30 6.56
C ASP A 31 9.69 -7.34 5.66
N LYS A 32 8.49 -7.16 6.22
CA LYS A 32 7.22 -7.27 5.48
C LYS A 32 6.22 -6.15 5.75
N MET A 33 6.60 -5.14 6.53
CA MET A 33 5.69 -4.06 6.89
C MET A 33 6.44 -2.83 7.39
N PHE A 34 5.74 -1.71 7.37
CA PHE A 34 6.17 -0.47 8.00
C PHE A 34 5.35 -0.21 9.27
N VAL A 35 6.01 0.33 10.30
CA VAL A 35 5.36 0.73 11.55
C VAL A 35 5.47 2.24 11.69
N VAL A 36 4.39 2.95 11.38
CA VAL A 36 4.27 4.40 11.64
C VAL A 36 4.05 4.60 13.13
N GLN A 37 5.03 5.18 13.83
CA GLN A 37 4.93 5.43 15.26
C GLN A 37 4.24 6.78 15.54
N PRO A 38 3.61 6.95 16.71
CA PRO A 38 3.08 8.25 17.13
C PRO A 38 4.18 9.33 17.12
N ALA A 39 3.85 10.52 16.64
CA ALA A 39 4.79 11.65 16.60
C ALA A 39 5.21 12.13 18.01
N GLU A 40 4.33 11.99 19.01
CA GLU A 40 4.61 12.30 20.41
C GLU A 40 4.78 11.01 21.21
N ALA A 41 5.96 10.81 21.76
CA ALA A 41 6.25 9.67 22.62
C ALA A 41 5.55 9.81 23.97
N THR A 42 4.42 9.13 24.12
CA THR A 42 3.98 8.71 25.47
C THR A 42 4.91 7.62 25.99
N TRP A 43 4.85 7.30 27.29
CA TRP A 43 5.74 6.40 28.06
C TRP A 43 6.07 5.02 27.42
N PHE A 44 5.43 4.64 26.30
CA PHE A 44 5.58 3.38 25.56
C PHE A 44 5.98 3.56 24.07
N GLY A 45 6.23 4.80 23.62
CA GLY A 45 6.17 5.23 22.22
C GLY A 45 7.21 4.67 21.24
N TYR A 46 8.17 3.86 21.70
CA TYR A 46 9.32 3.47 20.87
C TYR A 46 9.66 1.98 20.91
N SER A 47 8.66 1.15 21.21
CA SER A 47 8.82 -0.31 21.33
C SER A 47 9.35 -1.00 20.06
N TRP A 48 9.36 -0.30 18.92
CA TRP A 48 9.76 -0.79 17.60
C TRP A 48 11.09 -0.23 17.10
N GLN A 49 11.64 0.83 17.71
CA GLN A 49 12.89 1.47 17.26
C GLN A 49 14.06 0.48 17.12
N ASN A 50 14.15 -0.49 18.03
CA ASN A 50 15.22 -1.50 18.02
C ASN A 50 14.85 -2.80 17.27
N LYS A 51 13.70 -2.83 16.58
CA LYS A 51 13.18 -4.04 15.91
C LYS A 51 13.26 -3.98 14.38
N GLY A 52 13.57 -2.82 13.82
CA GLY A 52 13.65 -2.61 12.39
C GLY A 52 14.67 -1.54 12.03
N SER A 53 14.63 -1.10 10.78
CA SER A 53 15.52 -0.07 10.24
C SER A 53 14.83 1.29 10.22
N GLU A 54 15.59 2.34 10.53
CA GLU A 54 15.14 3.71 10.27
C GLU A 54 15.04 3.96 8.77
N ILE A 55 14.02 4.71 8.37
CA ILE A 55 13.80 5.10 6.99
C ILE A 55 14.68 6.30 6.63
N LYS A 56 15.16 6.34 5.39
CA LYS A 56 15.94 7.48 4.87
C LYS A 56 15.09 8.75 4.81
N GLU A 57 15.71 9.89 5.12
CA GLU A 57 15.11 11.20 4.92
C GLU A 57 14.67 11.40 3.45
N GLY A 58 13.52 12.01 3.23
CA GLY A 58 12.92 12.19 1.90
C GLY A 58 12.20 10.96 1.35
N PHE A 59 12.05 9.88 2.13
CA PHE A 59 11.26 8.72 1.72
C PHE A 59 9.76 8.99 1.77
N SER A 60 9.03 8.51 0.76
CA SER A 60 7.58 8.32 0.81
C SER A 60 7.24 6.94 0.25
N TYR A 61 6.16 6.34 0.72
CA TYR A 61 5.65 5.09 0.16
C TYR A 61 4.37 5.34 -0.63
N SER A 62 4.49 5.31 -1.97
CA SER A 62 3.40 5.61 -2.91
C SER A 62 3.34 4.59 -4.05
N SER A 63 2.19 4.50 -4.70
CA SER A 63 1.95 3.47 -5.71
C SER A 63 2.82 3.62 -6.97
N ASP A 64 3.41 4.78 -7.23
CA ASP A 64 4.34 5.03 -8.34
C ASP A 64 5.79 4.67 -8.04
N ASN A 65 6.18 4.56 -6.77
CA ASN A 65 7.56 4.30 -6.36
C ASN A 65 7.77 2.94 -5.66
N ASN A 66 6.72 2.12 -5.60
CA ASN A 66 6.78 0.78 -5.03
C ASN A 66 7.76 -0.12 -5.78
N THR A 67 8.45 -1.01 -5.06
CA THR A 67 9.38 -1.99 -5.63
C THR A 67 8.69 -3.26 -6.14
N GLU A 68 7.50 -3.56 -5.62
CA GLU A 68 6.74 -4.76 -5.99
C GLU A 68 5.56 -4.42 -6.89
N TRP A 69 5.52 -5.03 -8.09
CA TRP A 69 4.49 -4.82 -9.10
C TRP A 69 3.88 -6.15 -9.52
N LEU A 70 2.56 -6.15 -9.73
CA LEU A 70 1.86 -7.29 -10.30
C LEU A 70 1.78 -7.14 -11.82
N ASP A 71 2.18 -8.19 -12.53
CA ASP A 71 1.87 -8.34 -13.95
C ASP A 71 0.45 -8.90 -14.13
N VAL A 72 0.06 -9.10 -15.40
CA VAL A 72 -1.26 -9.63 -15.75
C VAL A 72 -1.52 -11.00 -15.11
N GLU A 73 -0.51 -11.87 -15.04
CA GLU A 73 -0.65 -13.21 -14.45
C GLU A 73 -0.74 -13.14 -12.92
N GLY A 74 0.02 -12.26 -12.28
CA GLY A 74 -0.09 -11.93 -10.87
C GLY A 74 -1.50 -11.46 -10.51
N ILE A 75 -2.04 -10.50 -11.26
CA ILE A 75 -3.40 -10.00 -11.08
C ILE A 75 -4.42 -11.14 -11.21
N LYS A 76 -4.35 -11.95 -12.27
CA LYS A 76 -5.25 -13.10 -12.46
C LYS A 76 -5.21 -14.06 -11.29
N LYS A 77 -4.03 -14.35 -10.74
CA LYS A 77 -3.87 -15.24 -9.59
C LYS A 77 -4.59 -14.71 -8.34
N TYR A 78 -4.55 -13.40 -8.10
CA TYR A 78 -5.27 -12.78 -6.98
C TYR A 78 -6.78 -12.75 -7.19
N ILE A 79 -7.24 -12.60 -8.44
CA ILE A 79 -8.67 -12.51 -8.78
C ILE A 79 -9.35 -13.90 -8.81
N ALA A 80 -8.64 -14.96 -9.22
CA ALA A 80 -9.22 -16.29 -9.45
C ALA A 80 -10.08 -16.86 -8.30
N PRO A 81 -9.72 -16.73 -7.00
CA PRO A 81 -10.58 -17.20 -5.92
C PRO A 81 -11.94 -16.48 -5.86
N PHE A 82 -11.98 -15.19 -6.20
CA PHE A 82 -13.21 -14.40 -6.22
C PHE A 82 -14.09 -14.76 -7.42
N GLU A 83 -13.48 -15.01 -8.59
CA GLU A 83 -14.20 -15.52 -9.77
C GLU A 83 -14.85 -16.87 -9.50
N GLU A 84 -14.15 -17.77 -8.79
CA GLU A 84 -14.70 -19.07 -8.39
C GLU A 84 -15.89 -18.91 -7.43
N LEU A 85 -15.78 -18.04 -6.43
CA LEU A 85 -16.89 -17.75 -5.51
C LEU A 85 -18.09 -17.14 -6.23
N PHE A 86 -17.85 -16.22 -7.17
CA PHE A 86 -18.90 -15.62 -7.99
C PHE A 86 -19.59 -16.67 -8.87
N ALA A 87 -18.84 -17.55 -9.54
CA ALA A 87 -19.38 -18.63 -10.37
C ALA A 87 -20.21 -19.65 -9.57
N GLN A 88 -19.89 -19.84 -8.28
CA GLN A 88 -20.64 -20.71 -7.36
C GLN A 88 -21.86 -20.02 -6.72
N GLY A 89 -22.12 -18.74 -7.03
CA GLY A 89 -23.20 -17.97 -6.41
C GLY A 89 -22.96 -17.64 -4.93
N LYS A 90 -21.69 -17.63 -4.49
CA LYS A 90 -21.28 -17.35 -3.10
C LYS A 90 -20.73 -15.94 -2.89
N LEU A 91 -20.65 -15.15 -3.97
CA LEU A 91 -20.25 -13.75 -3.97
C LEU A 91 -21.21 -12.97 -4.86
N GLU A 92 -21.76 -11.87 -4.35
CA GLU A 92 -22.59 -10.94 -5.13
C GLU A 92 -21.71 -9.87 -5.80
N GLY A 93 -22.17 -9.34 -6.92
CA GLY A 93 -21.51 -8.28 -7.69
C GLY A 93 -22.15 -6.92 -7.53
#